data_AF-X1L068-F1
#
_entry.id   AF-X1L068-F1
#
_cell.length_a   1.000
_cell.length_b   1.000
_cell.length_c   1.000
_cell.angle_alpha   90.00
_cell.angle_beta   90.00
_cell.angle_gamma   90.00
#
_symmetry.space_group_name_H-M   'P 1'
#
loop_
_entity.id
_entity.type
_entity.pdbx_description
1 polymer ?
#
loop_
_entity_poly.entity_id
_entity_poly.type
_entity_poly.pdbx_seq_one_letter_code
_entity_poly.pdbx_strand_id
1 'polypeptide(L)'
;MDFSNIFAFLILFPHFVVMLLAVISFSVSISMVVLHKPKNWLLLHKFFASLGLFTSIIGLILLRDLVLGILHGILGLVSIILFAVVIVIGLVAIYKKGKNVIKIHIWLSRIIYILTLFLIVLGIMTFLFF
;
A
#
# COMPACT_ATOMS: atom_id res chain seq x y z
N MET A 1 10.86 10.65 25.50
CA MET A 1 9.45 10.92 25.12
C MET A 1 8.56 10.20 26.10
N ASP A 2 7.48 10.84 26.53
CA ASP A 2 6.40 10.12 27.21
C ASP A 2 5.67 9.26 26.17
N PHE A 3 5.85 7.95 26.25
CA PHE A 3 5.29 6.98 25.32
C PHE A 3 3.78 6.74 25.52
N SER A 4 3.17 7.34 26.54
CA SER A 4 1.72 7.22 26.77
C SER A 4 0.86 7.75 25.61
N ASN A 5 1.42 8.60 24.74
CA ASN A 5 0.72 9.24 23.63
C ASN A 5 1.32 8.99 22.23
N ILE A 6 2.11 7.91 22.02
CA ILE A 6 2.69 7.57 20.70
C ILE A 6 1.63 7.62 19.59
N PHE A 7 0.45 7.05 19.85
CA PHE A 7 -0.61 6.96 18.85
C PHE A 7 -1.18 8.33 18.47
N ALA A 8 -1.42 9.20 19.46
CA ALA A 8 -1.87 10.57 19.22
C ALA A 8 -0.84 11.34 18.40
N PHE A 9 0.44 11.13 18.70
CA PHE A 9 1.54 11.76 17.98
C PHE A 9 1.64 11.27 16.53
N LEU A 10 1.51 9.96 16.26
CA LEU A 10 1.53 9.41 14.90
C LEU A 10 0.40 9.95 14.02
N ILE A 11 -0.79 10.20 14.58
CA ILE A 11 -1.93 10.75 13.85
C ILE A 11 -1.71 12.21 13.44
N LEU A 12 -0.85 12.95 14.15
CA LEU A 12 -0.50 14.33 13.79
C LEU A 12 0.36 14.42 12.52
N PHE A 13 0.86 13.30 11.99
CA PHE A 13 1.61 13.24 10.74
C PHE A 13 0.69 12.88 9.58
N PRO A 14 0.31 13.84 8.71
CA PRO A 14 -0.62 13.58 7.62
C PRO A 14 -0.12 12.48 6.67
N HIS A 15 1.19 12.42 6.43
CA HIS A 15 1.81 11.36 5.65
C HIS A 15 1.51 9.96 6.23
N PHE A 16 1.71 9.77 7.54
CA PHE A 16 1.47 8.48 8.19
C PHE A 16 0.00 8.06 8.07
N VAL A 17 -0.93 8.98 8.37
CA VAL A 17 -2.37 8.72 8.28
C VAL A 17 -2.78 8.33 6.85
N VAL A 18 -2.30 9.08 5.85
CA VAL A 18 -2.61 8.81 4.44
C VAL A 18 -2.03 7.47 3.98
N MET A 19 -0.79 7.15 4.37
CA MET A 19 -0.18 5.85 4.05
C MET A 19 -0.90 4.69 4.75
N LEU A 20 -1.36 4.88 5.99
CA LEU A 20 -2.16 3.88 6.70
C LEU A 20 -3.51 3.63 5.99
N LEU A 21 -4.19 4.68 5.53
CA LEU A 21 -5.41 4.55 4.73
C LEU A 21 -5.15 3.83 3.39
N ALA A 22 -4.01 4.08 2.74
CA ALA A 22 -3.62 3.36 1.54
C ALA A 22 -3.47 1.85 1.82
N VAL A 23 -2.79 1.49 2.91
CA VAL A 23 -2.63 0.09 3.34
C VAL A 23 -3.98 -0.55 3.63
N ILE A 24 -4.87 0.11 4.39
CA ILE A 24 -6.22 -0.39 4.67
C ILE A 24 -6.98 -0.62 3.37
N SER A 25 -6.91 0.31 2.41
CA SER A 25 -7.54 0.16 1.09
C SER A 25 -7.01 -1.06 0.34
N PHE A 26 -5.69 -1.28 0.35
CA PHE A 26 -5.10 -2.50 -0.24
C PHE A 26 -5.53 -3.77 0.49
N SER A 27 -5.60 -3.76 1.82
CA SER A 27 -6.09 -4.90 2.61
C SER A 27 -7.53 -5.25 2.25
N VAL A 28 -8.43 -4.26 2.19
CA VAL A 28 -9.82 -4.45 1.76
C VAL A 28 -9.87 -5.01 0.34
N SER A 29 -9.07 -4.47 -0.58
CA SER A 29 -8.97 -4.95 -1.96
C SER A 29 -8.58 -6.43 -2.02
N ILE A 30 -7.59 -6.87 -1.23
CA ILE A 30 -7.14 -8.27 -1.16
C ILE A 30 -8.24 -9.15 -0.53
N SER A 31 -8.88 -8.69 0.54
CA SER A 31 -9.99 -9.41 1.19
C SER A 31 -11.15 -9.69 0.24
N MET A 32 -11.48 -8.75 -0.66
CA MET A 32 -12.52 -8.99 -1.68
C MET A 32 -12.18 -10.20 -2.58
N VAL A 33 -10.92 -10.37 -2.94
CA VAL A 33 -10.45 -11.51 -3.75
C VAL A 33 -10.45 -12.80 -2.95
N VAL A 34 -10.00 -12.77 -1.69
CA VAL A 34 -9.95 -13.97 -0.84
C VAL A 34 -11.36 -14.49 -0.58
N LEU A 35 -12.29 -13.60 -0.22
CA LEU A 35 -13.65 -13.97 0.17
C LEU A 35 -14.57 -14.27 -1.02
N HIS A 36 -14.21 -13.84 -2.25
CA HIS A 36 -15.04 -13.94 -3.45
C HIS A 36 -16.48 -13.44 -3.27
N LYS A 37 -16.68 -12.51 -2.34
CA LYS A 37 -17.96 -11.88 -1.99
C LYS A 37 -17.73 -10.37 -1.88
N PRO A 38 -18.67 -9.52 -2.32
CA PRO A 38 -19.98 -9.79 -2.95
C PRO A 38 -19.89 -10.17 -4.45
N LYS A 39 -21.02 -10.32 -5.15
CA LYS A 39 -21.08 -10.62 -6.60
C LYS A 39 -20.19 -9.70 -7.46
N ASN A 40 -19.98 -8.48 -7.00
CA ASN A 40 -19.14 -7.45 -7.63
C ASN A 40 -17.71 -7.40 -7.06
N TRP A 41 -17.20 -8.48 -6.45
CA TRP A 41 -15.89 -8.51 -5.78
C TRP A 41 -14.76 -8.01 -6.69
N LEU A 42 -14.82 -8.33 -8.00
CA LEU A 42 -13.80 -7.91 -8.95
C LEU A 42 -13.80 -6.39 -9.18
N LEU A 43 -14.98 -5.78 -9.22
CA LEU A 43 -15.11 -4.32 -9.32
C LEU A 43 -14.60 -3.64 -8.05
N LEU A 44 -14.98 -4.16 -6.88
CA LEU A 44 -14.53 -3.64 -5.59
C LEU A 44 -13.03 -3.80 -5.40
N HIS A 45 -12.47 -4.95 -5.78
CA HIS A 45 -11.03 -5.19 -5.77
C HIS A 45 -10.28 -4.11 -6.58
N LYS A 46 -10.72 -3.84 -7.82
CA LYS A 46 -10.13 -2.78 -8.66
C LYS A 46 -10.27 -1.41 -8.01
N PHE A 47 -11.47 -1.08 -7.55
CA PHE A 47 -11.75 0.21 -6.93
C PHE A 47 -10.84 0.46 -5.73
N PHE A 48 -10.79 -0.46 -4.77
CA PHE A 48 -9.96 -0.32 -3.58
C PHE A 48 -8.45 -0.41 -3.87
N ALA A 49 -8.03 -1.18 -4.89
CA ALA A 49 -6.63 -1.19 -5.33
C ALA A 49 -6.23 0.16 -5.93
N SER A 50 -7.05 0.72 -6.82
CA SER A 50 -6.82 2.04 -7.41
C SER A 50 -6.89 3.15 -6.37
N LEU A 51 -7.82 3.08 -5.44
CA LEU A 51 -7.94 4.02 -4.31
C LEU A 51 -6.70 3.96 -3.42
N GLY A 52 -6.19 2.75 -3.10
CA GLY A 52 -4.96 2.58 -2.34
C GLY A 52 -3.75 3.20 -3.06
N LEU A 53 -3.61 2.96 -4.37
CA LEU A 53 -2.54 3.55 -5.17
C LEU A 53 -2.64 5.09 -5.20
N PHE A 54 -3.82 5.62 -5.50
CA PHE A 54 -4.05 7.07 -5.52
C PHE A 54 -3.74 7.71 -4.16
N THR A 55 -4.20 7.09 -3.07
CA THR A 55 -3.93 7.55 -1.70
C THR A 55 -2.43 7.53 -1.39
N SER A 56 -1.70 6.49 -1.84
CA SER A 56 -0.25 6.43 -1.65
C SER A 56 0.52 7.52 -2.40
N ILE A 57 0.04 7.93 -3.60
CA ILE A 57 0.60 9.06 -4.35
C ILE A 57 0.36 10.38 -3.59
N ILE A 58 -0.84 10.58 -3.02
CA ILE A 58 -1.10 11.74 -2.14
C ILE A 58 -0.14 11.71 -0.94
N GLY A 59 0.09 10.55 -0.34
CA GLY A 59 1.06 10.37 0.74
C GLY A 59 2.47 10.85 0.36
N LEU A 60 2.95 10.52 -0.84
CA LEU A 60 4.23 11.00 -1.36
C LEU A 60 4.29 12.52 -1.55
N ILE A 61 3.18 13.18 -1.87
CA ILE A 61 3.14 14.64 -2.03
C ILE A 61 3.23 15.33 -0.65
N LEU A 62 2.63 14.73 0.38
CA LEU A 62 2.65 15.20 1.76
C LEU A 62 3.99 14.99 2.48
N LEU A 63 4.99 14.47 1.78
CA LEU A 63 6.33 14.22 2.27
C LEU A 63 7.17 15.49 2.49
N ARG A 64 6.65 16.65 2.05
CA ARG A 64 7.39 17.90 1.75
C ARG A 64 8.32 18.40 2.86
N ASP A 65 8.02 18.11 4.12
CA ASP A 65 8.76 18.63 5.28
C ASP A 65 9.28 17.53 6.23
N LEU A 66 9.21 16.25 5.82
CA LEU A 66 9.67 15.13 6.65
C LEU A 66 11.13 14.79 6.33
N VAL A 67 11.99 14.83 7.34
CA VAL A 67 13.34 14.24 7.27
C VAL A 67 13.18 12.73 7.28
N LEU A 68 13.11 12.13 6.10
CA LEU A 68 13.02 10.68 5.98
C LEU A 68 14.39 10.04 6.05
N GLY A 69 14.44 8.89 6.74
CA GLY A 69 15.50 7.93 6.49
C GLY A 69 15.52 7.60 5.00
N ILE A 70 16.64 7.88 4.33
CA ILE A 70 16.85 7.70 2.88
C ILE A 70 16.38 6.31 2.43
N LEU A 71 16.65 5.28 3.24
CA LEU A 71 16.23 3.91 2.98
C LEU A 71 14.70 3.74 2.92
N HIS A 72 13.96 4.29 3.90
CA HIS A 72 12.50 4.20 3.92
C HIS A 72 11.88 4.95 2.73
N GLY A 73 12.39 6.14 2.40
CA GLY A 73 11.93 6.92 1.25
C GLY A 73 12.10 6.20 -0.09
N ILE A 74 13.28 5.62 -0.33
CA ILE A 74 13.56 4.85 -1.56
C ILE A 74 12.66 3.62 -1.65
N LEU A 75 12.57 2.83 -0.59
CA LEU A 75 11.75 1.62 -0.58
C LEU A 75 10.25 1.93 -0.71
N GLY A 76 9.78 3.02 -0.09
CA GLY A 76 8.42 3.53 -0.23
C GLY A 76 8.07 3.87 -1.67
N LEU A 77 8.92 4.66 -2.34
CA LEU A 77 8.74 5.01 -3.75
C LEU A 77 8.74 3.78 -4.65
N VAL A 78 9.71 2.87 -4.47
CA VAL A 78 9.79 1.62 -5.23
C VAL A 78 8.52 0.78 -5.03
N SER A 79 8.02 0.66 -3.80
CA SER A 79 6.78 -0.07 -3.51
C SER A 79 5.57 0.51 -4.25
N ILE A 80 5.45 1.85 -4.33
CA ILE A 80 4.35 2.51 -5.05
C ILE A 80 4.44 2.27 -6.56
N ILE A 81 5.64 2.35 -7.14
CA ILE A 81 5.87 2.02 -8.55
C ILE A 81 5.50 0.55 -8.82
N LEU A 82 5.94 -0.37 -7.96
CA LEU A 82 5.62 -1.79 -8.09
C LEU A 82 4.11 -2.05 -7.98
N PHE A 83 3.38 -1.34 -7.10
CA PHE A 83 1.92 -1.43 -7.05
C PHE A 83 1.27 -0.99 -8.35
N ALA A 84 1.71 0.12 -8.94
CA ALA A 84 1.20 0.59 -10.23
C ALA A 84 1.42 -0.47 -11.32
N VAL A 85 2.62 -1.06 -11.38
CA VAL A 85 2.94 -2.15 -12.32
C VAL A 85 2.04 -3.36 -12.08
N VAL A 86 1.82 -3.78 -10.83
CA VAL A 86 0.98 -4.94 -10.51
C VAL A 86 -0.49 -4.71 -10.82
N ILE A 87 -1.00 -3.49 -10.66
CA ILE A 87 -2.36 -3.14 -11.09
C ILE A 87 -2.47 -3.27 -12.62
N VAL A 88 -1.49 -2.79 -13.38
CA VAL A 88 -1.46 -2.95 -14.85
C VAL A 88 -1.41 -4.43 -15.24
N ILE A 89 -0.55 -5.24 -14.61
CA ILE A 89 -0.51 -6.69 -14.83
C ILE A 89 -1.87 -7.33 -14.51
N GLY A 90 -2.54 -6.90 -13.43
CA GLY A 90 -3.87 -7.37 -13.04
C GLY A 90 -4.92 -7.08 -14.10
N LEU A 91 -4.91 -5.87 -14.68
CA LEU A 91 -5.78 -5.52 -15.80
C LEU A 91 -5.50 -6.43 -17.01
N VAL A 92 -4.24 -6.60 -17.40
CA VAL A 92 -3.84 -7.49 -18.52
C VAL A 92 -4.26 -8.94 -18.26
N ALA A 93 -4.14 -9.43 -17.03
CA ALA A 93 -4.53 -10.79 -16.65
C ALA A 93 -6.03 -11.04 -16.87
N ILE A 94 -6.87 -10.04 -16.58
CA ILE A 94 -8.32 -10.11 -16.81
C ILE A 94 -8.65 -10.20 -18.30
N TYR A 95 -7.97 -9.41 -19.14
CA TYR A 95 -8.20 -9.41 -20.59
C TYR A 95 -7.69 -10.68 -21.27
N LYS A 96 -6.45 -11.09 -20.99
CA LYS A 96 -5.82 -12.24 -21.67
C LYS A 96 -6.23 -13.59 -21.10
N LYS A 97 -6.83 -13.65 -19.89
CA LYS A 97 -7.21 -14.88 -19.18
C LYS A 97 -6.10 -15.94 -19.07
N GLY A 98 -4.84 -15.53 -19.16
CA GLY A 98 -3.69 -16.43 -19.10
C GLY A 98 -3.42 -16.88 -17.66
N LYS A 99 -3.49 -18.18 -17.39
CA LYS A 99 -3.22 -18.77 -16.06
C LYS A 99 -1.88 -18.31 -15.47
N ASN A 100 -0.84 -18.20 -16.31
CA ASN A 100 0.49 -17.74 -15.89
C ASN A 100 0.49 -16.26 -15.46
N VAL A 101 -0.21 -15.39 -16.17
CA VAL A 101 -0.28 -13.96 -15.85
C VAL A 101 -1.03 -13.74 -14.54
N ILE A 102 -2.11 -14.49 -14.30
CA ILE A 102 -2.84 -14.48 -13.03
C ILE A 102 -1.94 -14.94 -11.88
N LYS A 103 -1.18 -16.03 -12.06
CA LYS A 103 -0.25 -16.53 -11.05
C LYS A 103 0.83 -15.49 -10.70
N ILE A 104 1.40 -14.83 -11.72
CA ILE A 104 2.39 -13.76 -11.53
C ILE A 104 1.78 -12.57 -10.79
N HIS A 105 0.59 -12.11 -11.18
CA HIS A 105 -0.12 -11.04 -10.49
C HIS A 105 -0.30 -11.36 -9.00
N ILE A 106 -0.81 -12.55 -8.67
CA ILE A 106 -1.06 -12.95 -7.27
C ILE A 106 0.26 -13.01 -6.48
N TRP A 107 1.32 -13.59 -7.05
CA TRP A 107 2.61 -13.70 -6.38
C TRP A 107 3.24 -12.33 -6.12
N LEU A 108 3.29 -11.47 -7.14
CA LEU A 108 3.84 -10.12 -7.00
C LEU A 108 3.02 -9.27 -6.01
N SER A 109 1.69 -9.34 -6.07
CA SER A 109 0.81 -8.64 -5.12
C SER A 109 1.12 -9.01 -3.67
N ARG A 110 1.39 -10.30 -3.38
CA ARG A 110 1.75 -10.77 -2.04
C ARG A 110 3.10 -10.21 -1.57
N ILE A 111 4.12 -10.28 -2.42
CA ILE A 111 5.46 -9.77 -2.11
C ILE A 111 5.39 -8.27 -1.81
N ILE A 112 4.72 -7.50 -2.67
CA ILE A 112 4.60 -6.05 -2.51
C ILE A 112 3.81 -5.74 -1.24
N TYR A 113 2.71 -6.44 -0.97
CA TYR A 113 1.93 -6.22 0.26
C TYR A 113 2.76 -6.46 1.53
N ILE A 114 3.54 -7.54 1.58
CA ILE A 114 4.47 -7.81 2.70
C ILE A 114 5.52 -6.69 2.82
N LEU A 115 6.09 -6.25 1.70
CA LEU A 115 7.03 -5.11 1.68
C LEU A 115 6.37 -3.84 2.22
N THR A 116 5.11 -3.56 1.89
CA THR A 116 4.39 -2.40 2.39
C THR A 116 4.13 -2.47 3.88
N LEU A 117 3.75 -3.64 4.41
CA LEU A 117 3.63 -3.83 5.86
C LEU A 117 4.96 -3.61 6.58
N PHE A 118 6.05 -4.14 6.02
CA PHE A 118 7.40 -3.89 6.52
C PHE A 118 7.74 -2.39 6.49
N LEU A 119 7.36 -1.66 5.44
CA LEU A 119 7.61 -0.23 5.34
C LEU A 119 6.85 0.59 6.38
N ILE A 120 5.62 0.22 6.74
CA ILE A 120 4.90 0.85 7.85
C ILE A 120 5.68 0.71 9.16
N VAL A 121 6.16 -0.51 9.46
CA VAL A 121 6.97 -0.76 10.66
C VAL A 121 8.27 0.05 10.62
N LEU A 122 8.97 0.03 9.48
CA LEU A 122 10.20 0.80 9.29
C LEU A 122 9.95 2.32 9.43
N GLY A 123 8.82 2.82 8.94
CA GLY A 123 8.44 4.22 9.07
C GLY A 123 8.20 4.62 10.51
N ILE A 124 7.45 3.79 11.26
CA ILE A 124 7.24 3.98 12.71
C ILE A 124 8.58 3.94 13.45
N MET A 125 9.45 2.98 13.16
CA MET A 125 10.78 2.90 13.79
C MET A 125 11.62 4.13 13.46
N THR A 126 11.75 4.49 12.19
CA THR A 126 12.51 5.68 11.76
C THR A 126 12.03 6.91 12.52
N PHE A 127 10.72 7.05 12.68
CA PHE A 127 10.10 8.17 13.35
C PHE A 127 10.23 8.17 14.89
N LEU A 128 10.33 7.00 15.54
CA LEU A 128 10.49 6.90 16.99
C LEU A 128 11.95 7.05 17.45
N PHE A 129 12.91 6.80 16.56
CA PHE A 129 14.34 6.74 16.89
C PHE A 129 15.18 7.87 16.29
N PHE A 130 14.61 8.70 15.39
CA PHE A 130 15.20 9.94 14.87
C PHE A 130 14.34 11.13 15.26
#